data_AF-A0A976LEQ7-F1
#
_entry.id   AF-A0A976LEQ7-F1
#
_cell.length_a   1.000
_cell.length_b   1.000
_cell.length_c   1.000
_cell.angle_alpha   90.00
_cell.angle_beta   90.00
_cell.angle_gamma   90.00
#
_symmetry.space_group_name_H-M   'P 1'
#
loop_
_entity.id
_entity.type
_entity.pdbx_description
1 polymer ?
#
loop_
_entity_poly.entity_id
_entity_poly.type
_entity_poly.pdbx_seq_one_letter_code
_entity_poly.pdbx_strand_id
1 'polypeptide(L)'
;MSFLPPIFKGKSWLLVALIAVFIQIGTYAIFEMNAPDSLRIRTEILKALSDQAITPVATLREYRGRIFWEGSCLLLVWGYIMSMMWSIGTLNRCHQTSSIRPVLLAGLAIVMLDLLRLRSVDEHSAIYNNIFATTFDWVSASSLIGPSVAESVWIAIISINLLAVLSGIMLLLAICAAVTEPRRDVDNALDFYLMRDHCLDQSVIIGSLIMLFGMLHMGCWLEWPISILDDSETKKSILGVMSSIYQFWGIAFSVQLLTVYGSATLYWNRRMHQFIAHDQPEVNTKDWIREHGFEFSIRHHAPQFIAIVAPIIAGFSGGGSNLFGSN
;
A
#
# COMPACT_ATOMS: atom_id res chain seq x y z
N MET A 1 10.89 -28.26 18.32
CA MET A 1 9.58 -27.92 18.93
C MET A 1 8.89 -26.89 18.07
N SER A 2 7.67 -27.16 17.56
CA SER A 2 6.94 -26.18 16.74
C SER A 2 6.26 -25.15 17.64
N PHE A 3 6.69 -23.89 17.56
CA PHE A 3 6.07 -22.75 18.28
C PHE A 3 4.67 -22.37 17.76
N LEU A 4 4.24 -22.94 16.63
CA LEU A 4 2.93 -22.65 16.06
C LEU A 4 1.83 -23.54 16.69
N PRO A 5 0.70 -22.95 17.13
CA PRO A 5 -0.46 -23.71 17.58
C PRO A 5 -0.91 -24.75 16.53
N PRO A 6 -1.48 -25.90 16.94
CA PRO A 6 -1.87 -26.98 16.03
C PRO A 6 -2.77 -26.56 14.86
N ILE A 7 -3.59 -25.51 15.05
CA ILE A 7 -4.48 -24.92 14.03
C ILE A 7 -3.74 -24.36 12.81
N PHE A 8 -2.45 -24.02 12.94
CA PHE A 8 -1.65 -23.42 11.86
C PHE A 8 -0.79 -24.43 11.09
N LYS A 9 -0.80 -25.73 11.45
CA LYS A 9 -0.07 -26.75 10.67
C LYS A 9 -0.62 -26.80 9.24
N GLY A 10 0.23 -26.49 8.26
CA GLY A 10 -0.15 -26.41 6.84
C GLY A 10 -0.97 -25.16 6.46
N LYS A 11 -1.10 -24.17 7.35
CA LYS A 11 -1.85 -22.91 7.12
C LYS A 11 -1.02 -21.68 7.46
N SER A 12 0.27 -21.68 7.12
CA SER A 12 1.17 -20.53 7.30
C SER A 12 0.67 -19.27 6.59
N TRP A 13 0.07 -19.42 5.40
CA TRP A 13 -0.57 -18.34 4.65
C TRP A 13 -1.63 -17.59 5.48
N LEU A 14 -2.33 -18.28 6.38
CA LEU A 14 -3.33 -17.66 7.25
C LEU A 14 -2.66 -16.74 8.26
N LEU A 15 -1.52 -17.12 8.81
CA LEU A 15 -0.76 -16.27 9.72
C LEU A 15 -0.28 -15.01 9.01
N VAL A 16 0.25 -15.13 7.80
CA VAL A 16 0.68 -13.98 6.98
C VAL A 16 -0.50 -13.04 6.70
N ALA A 17 -1.66 -13.58 6.31
CA ALA A 17 -2.88 -12.80 6.10
C ALA A 17 -3.34 -12.09 7.40
N LEU A 18 -3.38 -12.80 8.53
CA LEU A 18 -3.80 -12.24 9.81
C LEU A 18 -2.86 -11.15 10.31
N ILE A 19 -1.55 -11.28 10.09
CA ILE A 19 -0.56 -10.25 10.39
C ILE A 19 -0.87 -8.98 9.57
N ALA A 20 -1.10 -9.12 8.26
CA ALA A 20 -1.44 -7.99 7.41
C ALA A 20 -2.71 -7.27 7.88
N VAL A 21 -3.78 -8.04 8.15
CA VAL A 21 -5.05 -7.50 8.64
C VAL A 21 -4.89 -6.81 10.01
N PHE A 22 -4.12 -7.40 10.92
CA PHE A 22 -3.88 -6.82 12.24
C PHE A 22 -3.13 -5.49 12.14
N ILE A 23 -2.10 -5.40 11.30
CA ILE A 23 -1.35 -4.16 11.06
C ILE A 23 -2.27 -3.10 10.44
N GLN A 24 -3.12 -3.48 9.48
CA GLN A 24 -4.07 -2.57 8.83
C GLN A 24 -5.11 -2.02 9.82
N ILE A 25 -5.67 -2.87 10.70
CA ILE A 25 -6.59 -2.45 11.76
C ILE A 25 -5.88 -1.54 12.76
N GLY A 26 -4.68 -1.92 13.23
CA GLY A 26 -3.90 -1.12 14.18
C GLY A 26 -3.52 0.25 13.61
N THR A 27 -3.05 0.29 12.37
CA THR A 27 -2.76 1.53 11.64
C THR A 27 -3.97 2.44 11.58
N TYR A 28 -5.13 1.89 11.21
CA TYR A 28 -6.35 2.67 11.13
C TYR A 28 -6.75 3.24 12.48
N ALA A 29 -6.77 2.39 13.52
CA ALA A 29 -7.11 2.83 14.86
C ALA A 29 -6.18 3.96 15.35
N ILE A 30 -4.87 3.85 15.09
CA ILE A 30 -3.89 4.90 15.42
C ILE A 30 -4.19 6.20 14.65
N PHE A 31 -4.50 6.11 13.35
CA PHE A 31 -4.82 7.31 12.56
C PHE A 31 -6.10 7.98 13.05
N GLU A 32 -7.13 7.19 13.36
CA GLU A 32 -8.43 7.66 13.86
C GLU A 32 -8.37 8.29 15.25
N MET A 33 -7.30 8.09 16.03
CA MET A 33 -7.09 8.86 17.27
C MET A 33 -7.03 10.38 17.02
N ASN A 34 -6.74 10.80 15.79
CA ASN A 34 -6.71 12.20 15.39
C ASN A 34 -8.07 12.74 14.89
N ALA A 35 -9.15 11.95 14.98
CA ALA A 35 -10.46 12.35 14.47
C ALA A 35 -10.97 13.71 15.01
N PRO A 36 -10.88 14.02 16.32
CA PRO A 36 -11.34 15.32 16.84
C PRO A 36 -10.59 16.51 16.23
N ASP A 37 -9.27 16.41 16.10
CA ASP A 37 -8.44 17.48 15.54
C ASP A 37 -8.57 17.58 14.01
N SER A 38 -8.82 16.45 13.33
CA SER A 38 -9.00 16.40 11.87
C SER A 38 -10.15 17.28 11.38
N LEU A 39 -11.27 17.31 12.11
CA LEU A 39 -12.44 18.12 11.76
C LEU A 39 -12.13 19.62 11.90
N ARG A 40 -11.41 19.99 12.96
CA ARG A 40 -10.95 21.37 13.18
C ARG A 40 -10.00 21.80 12.06
N ILE A 41 -9.01 20.97 11.75
CA ILE A 41 -8.04 21.23 10.68
C ILE A 41 -8.75 21.40 9.33
N ARG A 42 -9.67 20.50 8.97
CA ARG A 42 -10.48 20.61 7.75
C ARG A 42 -11.23 21.93 7.68
N THR A 43 -11.88 22.34 8.77
CA THR A 43 -12.66 23.59 8.81
C THR A 43 -11.78 24.82 8.59
N GLU A 44 -10.60 24.87 9.22
CA GLU A 44 -9.63 25.95 9.02
C GLU A 44 -9.10 25.99 7.58
N ILE A 45 -8.81 24.82 6.99
CA ILE A 45 -8.37 24.72 5.59
C ILE A 45 -9.46 25.22 4.64
N LEU A 46 -10.69 24.74 4.80
CA LEU A 46 -11.81 25.15 3.93
C LEU A 46 -12.09 26.64 4.04
N LYS A 47 -12.01 27.21 5.25
CA LYS A 47 -12.14 28.64 5.48
C LYS A 47 -11.02 29.43 4.77
N ALA A 48 -9.77 29.01 4.91
CA ALA A 48 -8.66 29.65 4.23
C ALA A 48 -8.82 29.61 2.70
N LEU A 49 -9.37 28.52 2.17
CA LEU A 49 -9.63 28.35 0.74
C LEU A 49 -10.82 29.19 0.26
N SER A 50 -11.88 29.34 1.06
CA SER A 50 -13.04 30.16 0.72
C SER A 50 -12.75 31.66 0.74
N ASP A 51 -11.86 32.09 1.63
CA ASP A 51 -11.49 33.50 1.79
C ASP A 51 -10.49 33.98 0.72
N GLN A 52 -9.92 33.06 -0.07
CA GLN A 52 -8.92 33.37 -1.08
C GLN A 52 -9.54 34.07 -2.30
N ALA A 53 -9.02 35.25 -2.65
CA ALA A 53 -9.46 35.99 -3.82
C ALA A 53 -9.10 35.26 -5.13
N ILE A 54 -10.04 35.22 -6.07
CA ILE A 54 -9.81 34.70 -7.42
C ILE A 54 -8.95 35.69 -8.19
N THR A 55 -7.71 35.31 -8.45
CA THR A 55 -6.77 36.09 -9.26
C THR A 55 -6.27 35.26 -10.44
N PRO A 56 -5.77 35.87 -11.54
CA PRO A 56 -5.17 35.13 -12.64
C PRO A 56 -4.03 34.20 -12.18
N VAL A 57 -3.27 34.61 -11.16
CA VAL A 57 -2.20 33.81 -10.57
C VAL A 57 -2.76 32.59 -9.84
N ALA A 58 -3.84 32.75 -9.07
CA ALA A 58 -4.52 31.64 -8.39
C ALA A 58 -5.05 30.61 -9.40
N THR A 59 -5.63 31.06 -10.53
CA THR A 59 -6.08 30.18 -11.62
C THR A 59 -4.93 29.38 -12.24
N LEU A 60 -3.77 30.00 -12.48
CA LEU A 60 -2.61 29.29 -13.00
C LEU A 60 -2.06 28.24 -12.01
N ARG A 61 -2.06 28.57 -10.71
CA ARG A 61 -1.63 27.62 -9.65
C ARG A 61 -2.61 26.46 -9.49
N GLU A 62 -3.91 26.72 -9.57
CA GLU A 62 -4.95 25.69 -9.59
C GLU A 62 -4.71 24.73 -10.75
N TYR A 63 -4.59 25.26 -11.98
CA TYR A 63 -4.40 24.47 -13.18
C TYR A 63 -3.13 23.62 -13.12
N ARG A 64 -2.02 24.20 -12.65
CA ARG A 64 -0.77 23.47 -12.40
C ARG A 64 -0.99 22.32 -11.42
N GLY A 65 -1.61 22.59 -10.27
CA GLY A 65 -1.90 21.57 -9.26
C GLY A 65 -2.76 20.43 -9.80
N ARG A 66 -3.77 20.77 -10.60
CA ARG A 66 -4.65 19.81 -11.26
C ARG A 66 -3.90 18.87 -12.21
N ILE A 67 -3.01 19.41 -13.05
CA ILE A 67 -2.20 18.58 -13.97
C ILE A 67 -1.33 17.57 -13.20
N PHE A 68 -0.70 18.00 -12.10
CA PHE A 68 0.10 17.09 -11.27
C PHE A 68 -0.77 16.00 -10.64
N TRP A 69 -1.94 16.36 -10.12
CA TRP A 69 -2.90 15.40 -9.60
C TRP A 69 -3.36 14.40 -10.66
N GLU A 70 -3.77 14.86 -11.85
CA GLU A 70 -4.17 14.00 -12.98
C GLU A 70 -3.04 13.04 -13.41
N GLY A 71 -1.81 13.56 -13.55
CA GLY A 71 -0.64 12.75 -13.86
C GLY A 71 -0.37 11.69 -12.79
N SER A 72 -0.53 12.04 -11.51
CA SER A 72 -0.39 11.09 -10.40
C SER A 72 -1.50 10.02 -10.40
N CYS A 73 -2.73 10.36 -10.80
CA CYS A 73 -3.83 9.41 -10.94
C CYS A 73 -3.49 8.35 -12.00
N LEU A 74 -2.99 8.76 -13.17
CA LEU A 74 -2.59 7.86 -14.25
C LEU A 74 -1.48 6.90 -13.79
N LEU A 75 -0.45 7.43 -13.12
CA LEU A 75 0.65 6.64 -12.57
C LEU A 75 0.14 5.58 -11.59
N LEU A 76 -0.77 5.98 -10.69
CA LEU A 76 -1.31 5.10 -9.67
C LEU A 76 -2.21 4.00 -10.26
N VAL A 77 -3.10 4.35 -11.19
CA VAL A 77 -3.95 3.39 -11.91
C VAL A 77 -3.08 2.35 -12.64
N TRP A 78 -2.00 2.79 -13.29
CA TRP A 78 -1.07 1.88 -13.94
C TRP A 78 -0.41 0.92 -12.95
N GLY A 79 0.03 1.43 -11.79
CA GLY A 79 0.57 0.61 -10.69
C GLY A 79 -0.42 -0.46 -10.22
N TYR A 80 -1.70 -0.10 -10.05
CA TYR A 80 -2.73 -1.05 -9.66
C TYR A 80 -2.97 -2.13 -10.70
N ILE A 81 -3.03 -1.77 -11.99
CA ILE A 81 -3.19 -2.73 -13.09
C ILE A 81 -2.02 -3.72 -13.12
N MET A 82 -0.78 -3.22 -13.07
CA MET A 82 0.42 -4.07 -13.05
C MET A 82 0.39 -5.04 -11.86
N SER A 83 0.03 -4.55 -10.68
CA SER A 83 -0.08 -5.38 -9.48
C SER A 83 -1.15 -6.46 -9.58
N MET A 84 -2.32 -6.12 -10.10
CA MET A 84 -3.40 -7.10 -10.30
C MET A 84 -2.98 -8.16 -11.32
N MET A 85 -2.38 -7.77 -12.45
CA MET A 85 -1.87 -8.70 -13.47
C MET A 85 -0.83 -9.65 -12.88
N TRP A 86 0.14 -9.12 -12.13
CA TRP A 86 1.13 -9.92 -11.43
C TRP A 86 0.52 -10.88 -10.42
N SER A 87 -0.44 -10.39 -9.64
CA SER A 87 -1.11 -11.17 -8.60
C SER A 87 -1.89 -12.33 -9.21
N ILE A 88 -2.61 -12.09 -10.31
CA ILE A 88 -3.31 -13.14 -11.09
C ILE A 88 -2.30 -14.15 -11.63
N GLY A 89 -1.19 -13.69 -12.22
CA GLY A 89 -0.13 -14.57 -12.72
C GLY A 89 0.45 -15.46 -11.62
N THR A 90 0.71 -14.89 -10.45
CA THR A 90 1.19 -15.62 -9.27
C THR A 90 0.16 -16.63 -8.78
N LEU A 91 -1.11 -16.23 -8.63
CA LEU A 91 -2.19 -17.14 -8.23
C LEU A 91 -2.35 -18.31 -9.20
N ASN A 92 -2.26 -18.08 -10.51
CA ASN A 92 -2.33 -19.12 -11.53
C ASN A 92 -1.16 -20.11 -11.42
N ARG A 93 0.07 -19.60 -11.19
CA ARG A 93 1.23 -20.45 -10.90
C ARG A 93 1.07 -21.20 -9.57
N CYS A 94 0.30 -20.66 -8.62
CA CYS A 94 0.05 -21.25 -7.30
C CYS A 94 -1.14 -22.20 -7.25
N HIS A 95 -1.95 -22.28 -8.32
CA HIS A 95 -3.25 -22.96 -8.30
C HIS A 95 -3.17 -24.47 -7.98
N GLN A 96 -2.03 -25.11 -8.22
CA GLN A 96 -1.86 -26.53 -7.97
C GLN A 96 -1.86 -26.90 -6.47
N THR A 97 -1.86 -25.95 -5.54
CA THR A 97 -1.87 -26.29 -4.10
C THR A 97 -3.28 -26.61 -3.58
N SER A 98 -3.37 -27.47 -2.57
CA SER A 98 -4.65 -27.80 -1.91
C SER A 98 -5.26 -26.61 -1.15
N SER A 99 -4.47 -25.56 -0.92
CA SER A 99 -4.80 -24.40 -0.09
C SER A 99 -5.29 -23.18 -0.86
N ILE A 100 -5.38 -23.22 -2.20
CA ILE A 100 -5.77 -22.03 -2.98
C ILE A 100 -7.22 -21.60 -2.72
N ARG A 101 -8.16 -22.55 -2.58
CA ARG A 101 -9.57 -22.24 -2.26
C ARG A 101 -9.74 -21.49 -0.94
N PRO A 102 -9.18 -21.95 0.20
CA PRO A 102 -9.31 -21.20 1.44
C PRO A 102 -8.55 -19.86 1.41
N VAL A 103 -7.45 -19.73 0.67
CA VAL A 103 -6.79 -18.44 0.43
C VAL A 103 -7.75 -17.46 -0.26
N LEU A 104 -8.40 -17.88 -1.35
CA LEU A 104 -9.37 -17.04 -2.08
C LEU A 104 -10.57 -16.65 -1.20
N LEU A 105 -11.09 -17.57 -0.39
CA LEU A 105 -12.19 -17.28 0.54
C LEU A 105 -11.77 -16.27 1.62
N ALA A 106 -10.56 -16.39 2.17
CA ALA A 106 -10.02 -15.42 3.11
C ALA A 106 -9.86 -14.05 2.44
N GLY A 107 -9.35 -14.01 1.21
CA GLY A 107 -9.28 -12.79 0.40
C GLY A 107 -10.63 -12.11 0.23
N LEU A 108 -11.65 -12.87 -0.17
CA LEU A 108 -13.00 -12.36 -0.32
C LEU A 108 -13.54 -11.78 1.00
N ALA A 109 -13.29 -12.45 2.13
CA ALA A 109 -13.69 -11.94 3.44
C ALA A 109 -12.99 -10.61 3.78
N ILE A 110 -11.70 -10.49 3.47
CA ILE A 110 -10.93 -9.25 3.67
C ILE A 110 -11.47 -8.13 2.75
N VAL A 111 -11.77 -8.41 1.48
CA VAL A 111 -12.39 -7.44 0.56
C VAL A 111 -13.71 -6.94 1.13
N MET A 112 -14.57 -7.86 1.57
CA MET A 112 -15.87 -7.50 2.12
C MET A 112 -15.73 -6.65 3.39
N LEU A 113 -14.78 -6.97 4.26
CA LEU A 113 -14.49 -6.18 5.46
C LEU A 113 -14.03 -4.76 5.11
N ASP A 114 -13.09 -4.63 4.15
CA ASP A 114 -12.57 -3.33 3.74
C ASP A 114 -13.62 -2.48 3.00
N LEU A 115 -14.47 -3.10 2.16
CA LEU A 115 -15.59 -2.40 1.51
C LEU A 115 -16.65 -1.96 2.53
N LEU A 116 -16.96 -2.79 3.53
CA LEU A 116 -17.85 -2.41 4.62
C LEU A 116 -17.28 -1.25 5.44
N ARG A 117 -15.97 -1.27 5.68
CA ARG A 117 -15.27 -0.18 6.37
C ARG A 117 -15.28 1.10 5.55
N LEU A 118 -14.96 1.04 4.26
CA LEU A 118 -15.06 2.22 3.37
C LEU A 118 -16.47 2.81 3.39
N ARG A 119 -17.51 1.97 3.48
CA ARG A 119 -18.89 2.42 3.59
C ARG A 119 -19.22 3.05 4.96
N SER A 120 -18.55 2.64 6.03
CA SER A 120 -18.80 3.17 7.38
C SER A 120 -18.02 4.44 7.72
N VAL A 121 -17.11 4.87 6.83
CA VAL A 121 -16.36 6.11 7.00
C VAL A 121 -17.31 7.31 6.81
N ASP A 122 -17.48 8.11 7.85
CA ASP A 122 -18.38 9.26 7.91
C ASP A 122 -17.66 10.55 8.35
N GLU A 123 -18.42 11.62 8.60
CA GLU A 123 -17.90 12.93 9.02
C GLU A 123 -17.14 12.93 10.36
N HIS A 124 -17.23 11.86 11.15
CA HIS A 124 -16.47 11.71 12.39
C HIS A 124 -15.14 10.96 12.19
N SER A 125 -14.87 10.44 10.99
CA SER A 125 -13.61 9.75 10.70
C SER A 125 -12.48 10.72 10.34
N ALA A 126 -11.31 10.49 10.91
CA ALA A 126 -10.07 11.18 10.54
C ALA A 126 -9.72 10.95 9.06
N ILE A 127 -9.90 9.73 8.54
CA ILE A 127 -9.69 9.44 7.12
C ILE A 127 -10.62 10.27 6.24
N TYR A 128 -11.91 10.32 6.60
CA TYR A 128 -12.87 11.11 5.84
C TYR A 128 -12.46 12.58 5.84
N ASN A 129 -12.25 13.16 7.02
CA ASN A 129 -11.97 14.59 7.15
C ASN A 129 -10.65 15.01 6.50
N ASN A 130 -9.57 14.27 6.74
CA ASN A 130 -8.23 14.67 6.29
C ASN A 130 -7.96 14.37 4.81
N ILE A 131 -8.63 13.39 4.21
CA ILE A 131 -8.31 12.93 2.85
C ILE A 131 -9.49 13.17 1.91
N PHE A 132 -10.65 12.58 2.18
CA PHE A 132 -11.77 12.60 1.23
C PHE A 132 -12.54 13.92 1.21
N ALA A 133 -13.00 14.37 2.38
CA ALA A 133 -13.86 15.53 2.53
C ALA A 133 -13.10 16.81 2.19
N THR A 134 -11.88 16.99 2.70
CA THR A 134 -11.09 18.20 2.43
C THR A 134 -10.94 18.48 0.93
N THR A 135 -10.67 17.47 0.11
CA THR A 135 -10.57 17.70 -1.34
C THR A 135 -11.93 17.86 -1.99
N PHE A 136 -12.89 16.99 -1.70
CA PHE A 136 -14.20 17.04 -2.37
C PHE A 136 -14.97 18.33 -2.03
N ASP A 137 -14.98 18.72 -0.75
CA ASP A 137 -15.65 19.93 -0.29
C ASP A 137 -14.96 21.16 -0.86
N TRP A 138 -13.63 21.17 -0.94
CA TRP A 138 -12.92 22.25 -1.60
C TRP A 138 -13.28 22.35 -3.09
N VAL A 139 -13.23 21.22 -3.81
CA VAL A 139 -13.59 21.18 -5.24
C VAL A 139 -15.01 21.70 -5.45
N SER A 140 -15.94 21.32 -4.56
CA SER A 140 -17.35 21.70 -4.64
C SER A 140 -17.61 23.15 -4.23
N ALA A 141 -16.83 23.70 -3.29
CA ALA A 141 -16.94 25.08 -2.83
C ALA A 141 -16.16 26.08 -3.70
N SER A 142 -15.18 25.61 -4.46
CA SER A 142 -14.32 26.45 -5.28
C SER A 142 -15.07 26.99 -6.49
N SER A 143 -15.17 28.32 -6.59
CA SER A 143 -15.70 29.01 -7.77
C SER A 143 -14.81 28.87 -9.01
N LEU A 144 -13.58 28.36 -8.87
CA LEU A 144 -12.68 28.08 -9.99
C LEU A 144 -13.03 26.76 -10.71
N ILE A 145 -13.77 25.86 -10.05
CA ILE A 145 -14.04 24.53 -10.57
C ILE A 145 -15.51 24.41 -10.94
N GLY A 146 -15.76 24.10 -12.21
CA GLY A 146 -17.12 23.86 -12.70
C GLY A 146 -17.68 22.51 -12.22
N PRO A 147 -19.01 22.36 -12.19
CA PRO A 147 -19.67 21.14 -11.71
C PRO A 147 -19.28 19.88 -12.48
N SER A 148 -19.01 19.98 -13.79
CA SER A 148 -18.56 18.84 -14.62
C SER A 148 -17.18 18.32 -14.22
N VAL A 149 -16.27 19.21 -13.81
CA VAL A 149 -14.93 18.85 -13.32
C VAL A 149 -15.05 18.22 -11.94
N ALA A 150 -15.89 18.78 -11.06
CA ALA A 150 -16.16 18.22 -9.73
C ALA A 150 -16.69 16.77 -9.80
N GLU A 151 -17.64 16.50 -10.71
CA GLU A 151 -18.15 15.14 -10.95
C GLU A 151 -17.04 14.19 -11.45
N SER A 152 -16.20 14.65 -12.38
CA SER A 152 -15.08 13.86 -12.90
C SER A 152 -14.06 13.51 -11.81
N VAL A 153 -13.77 14.47 -10.93
CA VAL A 153 -12.87 14.27 -9.77
C VAL A 153 -13.46 13.24 -8.80
N TRP A 154 -14.77 13.34 -8.52
CA TRP A 154 -15.46 12.37 -7.67
C TRP A 154 -15.37 10.94 -8.20
N ILE A 155 -15.63 10.75 -9.50
CA ILE A 155 -15.52 9.44 -10.17
C ILE A 155 -14.08 8.91 -10.08
N ALA A 156 -13.09 9.77 -10.33
CA ALA A 156 -11.68 9.39 -10.25
C ALA A 156 -11.29 8.95 -8.84
N ILE A 157 -11.67 9.71 -7.81
CA ILE A 157 -11.39 9.40 -6.40
C ILE A 157 -12.02 8.05 -6.01
N ILE A 158 -13.30 7.81 -6.33
CA ILE A 158 -13.95 6.53 -6.04
C ILE A 158 -13.21 5.38 -6.73
N SER A 159 -12.90 5.55 -8.02
CA SER A 159 -12.25 4.51 -8.83
C SER A 159 -10.87 4.16 -8.29
N ILE A 160 -10.06 5.17 -7.93
CA ILE A 160 -8.73 4.99 -7.36
C ILE A 160 -8.81 4.26 -6.02
N ASN A 161 -9.73 4.64 -5.14
CA ASN A 161 -9.88 4.00 -3.83
C ASN A 161 -10.36 2.56 -3.95
N LEU A 162 -11.28 2.26 -4.88
CA LEU A 162 -11.69 0.89 -5.17
C LEU A 162 -10.50 0.06 -5.68
N LEU A 163 -9.75 0.60 -6.65
CA LEU A 163 -8.57 -0.08 -7.19
C LEU A 163 -7.47 -0.28 -6.13
N ALA A 164 -7.31 0.66 -5.20
CA ALA A 164 -6.37 0.54 -4.08
C ALA A 164 -6.68 -0.68 -3.21
N VAL A 165 -7.95 -0.83 -2.81
CA VAL A 165 -8.42 -1.98 -2.01
C VAL A 165 -8.24 -3.28 -2.79
N LEU A 166 -8.73 -3.32 -4.04
CA LEU A 166 -8.65 -4.53 -4.87
C LEU A 166 -7.19 -4.94 -5.11
N SER A 167 -6.32 -3.99 -5.48
CA SER A 167 -4.91 -4.26 -5.77
C SER A 167 -4.17 -4.74 -4.53
N GLY A 168 -4.37 -4.08 -3.37
CA GLY A 168 -3.74 -4.48 -2.11
C GLY A 168 -4.12 -5.90 -1.68
N ILE A 169 -5.40 -6.26 -1.81
CA ILE A 169 -5.87 -7.60 -1.44
C ILE A 169 -5.42 -8.65 -2.44
N MET A 170 -5.45 -8.35 -3.74
CA MET A 170 -4.91 -9.25 -4.77
C MET A 170 -3.42 -9.54 -4.53
N LEU A 171 -2.64 -8.53 -4.15
CA LEU A 171 -1.24 -8.69 -3.81
C LEU A 171 -1.05 -9.55 -2.55
N LEU A 172 -1.86 -9.30 -1.51
CA LEU A 172 -1.85 -10.14 -0.30
C LEU A 172 -2.19 -11.59 -0.62
N LEU A 173 -3.16 -11.84 -1.50
CA LEU A 173 -3.53 -13.18 -1.94
C LEU A 173 -2.40 -13.85 -2.73
N ALA A 174 -1.72 -13.11 -3.60
CA ALA A 174 -0.55 -13.60 -4.32
C ALA A 174 0.56 -14.02 -3.35
N ILE A 175 0.86 -13.20 -2.33
CA ILE A 175 1.83 -13.52 -1.27
C ILE A 175 1.38 -14.74 -0.48
N CYS A 176 0.11 -14.79 -0.05
CA CYS A 176 -0.45 -15.92 0.69
C CYS A 176 -0.36 -17.21 -0.12
N ALA A 177 -0.66 -17.16 -1.41
CA ALA A 177 -0.52 -18.29 -2.32
C ALA A 177 0.95 -18.68 -2.50
N ALA A 178 1.86 -17.69 -2.57
CA ALA A 178 3.30 -17.90 -2.67
C ALA A 178 3.92 -18.53 -1.42
N VAL A 179 3.23 -18.56 -0.26
CA VAL A 179 3.70 -19.25 0.96
C VAL A 179 2.99 -20.58 1.22
N THR A 180 2.17 -21.06 0.28
CA THR A 180 1.51 -22.37 0.38
C THR A 180 2.47 -23.53 0.09
N GLU A 181 2.24 -24.68 0.74
CA GLU A 181 3.05 -25.88 0.54
C GLU A 181 2.68 -26.61 -0.77
N PRO A 182 3.66 -27.29 -1.40
CA PRO A 182 3.38 -28.14 -2.56
C PRO A 182 2.50 -29.32 -2.13
N ARG A 183 1.77 -29.91 -3.11
CA ARG A 183 1.14 -31.21 -2.87
C ARG A 183 2.23 -32.28 -2.76
N ARG A 184 1.93 -33.35 -2.02
CA ARG A 184 2.89 -34.44 -1.72
C ARG A 184 3.36 -35.22 -2.95
N ASP A 185 2.71 -35.04 -4.08
CA ASP A 185 2.90 -35.74 -5.35
C ASP A 185 3.66 -34.91 -6.41
N VAL A 186 4.28 -33.78 -6.02
CA VAL A 186 5.04 -32.94 -6.97
C VAL A 186 6.46 -33.49 -7.12
N ASP A 187 6.77 -34.03 -8.31
CA ASP A 187 8.04 -34.70 -8.64
C ASP A 187 9.29 -33.81 -8.48
N ASN A 188 9.16 -32.47 -8.51
CA ASN A 188 10.24 -31.50 -8.29
C ASN A 188 9.90 -30.45 -7.22
N ALA A 189 9.85 -30.86 -5.95
CA ALA A 189 9.51 -29.97 -4.84
C ALA A 189 10.52 -28.81 -4.63
N LEU A 190 11.80 -28.97 -5.04
CA LEU A 190 12.82 -27.93 -4.88
C LEU A 190 12.61 -26.73 -5.81
N ASP A 191 12.37 -27.00 -7.10
CA ASP A 191 12.03 -25.97 -8.10
C ASP A 191 10.77 -25.21 -7.72
N PHE A 192 9.80 -25.91 -7.11
CA PHE A 192 8.60 -25.30 -6.57
C PHE A 192 8.95 -24.23 -5.53
N TYR A 193 9.81 -24.54 -4.55
CA TYR A 193 10.17 -23.58 -3.50
C TYR A 193 10.95 -22.38 -4.07
N LEU A 194 11.87 -22.60 -5.00
CA LEU A 194 12.62 -21.53 -5.67
C LEU A 194 11.69 -20.58 -6.43
N MET A 195 10.75 -21.12 -7.20
CA MET A 195 9.75 -20.31 -7.91
C MET A 195 8.88 -19.51 -6.93
N ARG A 196 8.45 -20.12 -5.81
CA ARG A 196 7.61 -19.49 -4.79
C ARG A 196 8.32 -18.33 -4.09
N ASP A 197 9.59 -18.51 -3.75
CA ASP A 197 10.43 -17.48 -3.15
C ASP A 197 10.63 -16.29 -4.11
N HIS A 198 10.92 -16.58 -5.39
CA HIS A 198 10.98 -15.54 -6.42
C HIS A 198 9.66 -14.77 -6.57
N CYS A 199 8.51 -15.45 -6.48
CA CYS A 199 7.20 -14.78 -6.51
C CYS A 199 7.01 -13.86 -5.29
N LEU A 200 7.50 -14.25 -4.12
CA LEU A 200 7.44 -13.44 -2.89
C LEU A 200 8.28 -12.17 -3.05
N ASP A 201 9.52 -12.29 -3.52
CA ASP A 201 10.42 -11.15 -3.76
C ASP A 201 9.84 -10.14 -4.74
N GLN A 202 9.32 -10.61 -5.87
CA GLN A 202 8.68 -9.76 -6.87
C GLN A 202 7.41 -9.08 -6.32
N SER A 203 6.66 -9.77 -5.46
CA SER A 203 5.48 -9.19 -4.81
C SER A 203 5.86 -8.03 -3.89
N VAL A 204 7.01 -8.09 -3.21
CA VAL A 204 7.52 -6.96 -2.41
C VAL A 204 7.93 -5.79 -3.29
N ILE A 205 8.60 -6.04 -4.41
CA ILE A 205 9.00 -4.98 -5.37
C ILE A 205 7.73 -4.27 -5.89
N ILE A 206 6.72 -5.03 -6.28
CA ILE A 206 5.45 -4.49 -6.78
C ILE A 206 4.69 -3.74 -5.68
N GLY A 207 4.62 -4.29 -4.47
CA GLY A 207 4.03 -3.61 -3.33
C GLY A 207 4.73 -2.29 -3.01
N SER A 208 6.06 -2.28 -3.06
CA SER A 208 6.87 -1.08 -2.83
C SER A 208 6.66 -0.02 -3.92
N LEU A 209 6.51 -0.45 -5.18
CA LEU A 209 6.22 0.44 -6.31
C LEU A 209 4.83 1.09 -6.18
N ILE A 210 3.80 0.30 -5.84
CA ILE A 210 2.45 0.83 -5.59
C ILE A 210 2.47 1.82 -4.42
N MET A 211 3.21 1.50 -3.35
CA MET A 211 3.35 2.39 -2.20
C MET A 211 4.01 3.72 -2.60
N LEU A 212 5.07 3.69 -3.41
CA LEU A 212 5.68 4.90 -3.97
C LEU A 212 4.67 5.72 -4.76
N PHE A 213 3.95 5.09 -5.68
CA PHE A 213 2.95 5.78 -6.50
C PHE A 213 1.80 6.32 -5.65
N GLY A 214 1.37 5.58 -4.63
CA GLY A 214 0.33 5.98 -3.70
C GLY A 214 0.75 7.19 -2.85
N MET A 215 2.01 7.22 -2.39
CA MET A 215 2.56 8.38 -1.66
C MET A 215 2.66 9.62 -2.56
N LEU A 216 3.18 9.46 -3.79
CA LEU A 216 3.23 10.56 -4.77
C LEU A 216 1.83 11.08 -5.08
N HIS A 217 0.87 10.18 -5.29
CA HIS A 217 -0.51 10.53 -5.54
C HIS A 217 -1.16 11.25 -4.36
N MET A 218 -1.02 10.74 -3.13
CA MET A 218 -1.55 11.43 -1.96
C MET A 218 -0.92 12.81 -1.76
N GLY A 219 0.38 12.96 -2.04
CA GLY A 219 1.05 14.26 -2.06
C GLY A 219 0.38 15.22 -3.05
N CYS A 220 0.31 14.85 -4.33
CA CYS A 220 -0.34 15.70 -5.35
C CYS A 220 -1.82 15.97 -5.06
N TRP A 221 -2.54 14.98 -4.53
CA TRP A 221 -3.95 15.08 -4.17
C TRP A 221 -4.16 16.09 -3.03
N LEU A 222 -3.42 15.98 -1.93
CA LEU A 222 -3.56 16.88 -0.79
C LEU A 222 -2.99 18.28 -1.06
N GLU A 223 -1.97 18.40 -1.92
CA GLU A 223 -1.37 19.69 -2.29
C GLU A 223 -2.20 20.48 -3.31
N TRP A 224 -3.00 19.81 -4.16
CA TRP A 224 -3.82 20.48 -5.18
C TRP A 224 -4.74 21.57 -4.62
N PRO A 225 -5.62 21.32 -3.63
CA PRO A 225 -6.46 22.37 -3.07
C PRO A 225 -5.64 23.54 -2.53
N ILE A 226 -4.48 23.26 -1.94
CA ILE A 226 -3.62 24.23 -1.27
C ILE A 226 -2.80 25.05 -2.27
N SER A 227 -2.67 24.60 -3.52
CA SER A 227 -1.89 25.29 -4.54
C SER A 227 -2.43 26.71 -4.81
N ILE A 228 -3.74 26.91 -4.64
CA ILE A 228 -4.42 28.19 -4.91
C ILE A 228 -4.11 29.26 -3.86
N LEU A 229 -3.75 28.85 -2.64
CA LEU A 229 -3.42 29.78 -1.56
C LEU A 229 -2.17 30.58 -1.91
N ASP A 230 -2.16 31.84 -1.51
CA ASP A 230 -0.96 32.66 -1.58
C ASP A 230 0.13 32.16 -0.64
N ASP A 231 1.38 32.44 -1.03
CA ASP A 231 2.53 32.02 -0.24
C ASP A 231 2.52 32.74 1.10
N SER A 232 2.18 31.97 2.14
CA SER A 232 1.85 32.45 3.47
C SER A 232 2.26 31.40 4.50
N GLU A 233 2.45 31.83 5.74
CA GLU A 233 2.71 30.89 6.86
C GLU A 233 1.57 29.89 7.06
N THR A 234 0.33 30.31 6.76
CA THR A 234 -0.85 29.42 6.74
C THR A 234 -0.68 28.30 5.72
N LYS A 235 -0.32 28.64 4.47
CA LYS A 235 -0.07 27.65 3.42
C LYS A 235 1.01 26.65 3.82
N LYS A 236 2.15 27.13 4.35
CA LYS A 236 3.24 26.27 4.82
C LYS A 236 2.80 25.32 5.93
N SER A 237 2.03 25.83 6.89
CA SER A 237 1.50 25.02 8.00
C SER A 237 0.56 23.93 7.50
N ILE A 238 -0.35 24.27 6.58
CA ILE A 238 -1.27 23.28 5.98
C ILE A 238 -0.50 22.22 5.21
N LEU A 239 0.47 22.62 4.37
CA LEU A 239 1.33 21.68 3.64
C LEU A 239 2.09 20.75 4.58
N GLY A 240 2.56 21.24 5.74
CA GLY A 240 3.20 20.41 6.76
C GLY A 240 2.26 19.34 7.34
N VAL A 241 1.00 19.68 7.58
CA VAL A 241 -0.03 18.71 8.02
C VAL A 241 -0.30 17.67 6.94
N MET A 242 -0.50 18.12 5.69
CA MET A 242 -0.73 17.21 4.55
C MET A 242 0.44 16.26 4.33
N SER A 243 1.68 16.77 4.49
CA SER A 243 2.89 15.96 4.43
C SER A 243 2.93 14.88 5.50
N SER A 244 2.58 15.24 6.73
CA SER A 244 2.50 14.29 7.84
C SER A 244 1.47 13.18 7.58
N ILE A 245 0.34 13.51 6.94
CA ILE A 245 -0.70 12.54 6.59
C ILE A 245 -0.18 11.49 5.60
N TYR A 246 0.38 11.90 4.45
CA TYR A 246 0.84 10.91 3.46
C TYR A 246 2.11 10.17 3.92
N GLN A 247 2.96 10.79 4.74
CA GLN A 247 4.11 10.13 5.35
C GLN A 247 3.70 9.07 6.36
N PHE A 248 2.67 9.33 7.18
CA PHE A 248 2.10 8.34 8.10
C PHE A 248 1.68 7.08 7.35
N TRP A 249 0.92 7.22 6.25
CA TRP A 249 0.49 6.09 5.45
C TRP A 249 1.65 5.37 4.77
N GLY A 250 2.66 6.10 4.29
CA GLY A 250 3.91 5.53 3.79
C GLY A 250 4.59 4.64 4.83
N ILE A 251 4.76 5.13 6.07
CA ILE A 251 5.33 4.38 7.18
C ILE A 251 4.51 3.13 7.48
N ALA A 252 3.19 3.27 7.57
CA ALA A 252 2.30 2.15 7.86
C ALA A 252 2.38 1.04 6.81
N PHE A 253 2.37 1.41 5.52
CA PHE A 253 2.50 0.44 4.43
C PHE A 253 3.88 -0.23 4.40
N SER A 254 4.96 0.51 4.71
CA SER A 254 6.28 -0.10 4.83
C SER A 254 6.35 -1.09 5.99
N VAL A 255 5.76 -0.78 7.15
CA VAL A 255 5.67 -1.71 8.29
C VAL A 255 4.89 -2.97 7.89
N GLN A 256 3.77 -2.80 7.17
CA GLN A 256 2.98 -3.91 6.67
C GLN A 256 3.78 -4.80 5.72
N LEU A 257 4.41 -4.23 4.68
CA LEU A 257 5.24 -4.97 3.72
C LEU A 257 6.42 -5.67 4.42
N LEU A 258 7.11 -4.97 5.31
CA LEU A 258 8.24 -5.52 6.06
C LEU A 258 7.84 -6.73 6.91
N THR A 259 6.71 -6.63 7.62
CA THR A 259 6.26 -7.70 8.50
C THR A 259 5.73 -8.89 7.70
N VAL A 260 4.97 -8.64 6.64
CA VAL A 260 4.46 -9.67 5.74
C VAL A 260 5.63 -10.42 5.07
N TYR A 261 6.57 -9.69 4.47
CA TYR A 261 7.75 -10.28 3.84
C TYR A 261 8.61 -11.02 4.86
N GLY A 262 8.99 -10.37 5.96
CA GLY A 262 9.82 -11.00 6.99
C GLY A 262 9.20 -12.27 7.56
N SER A 263 7.89 -12.28 7.81
CA SER A 263 7.20 -13.49 8.28
C SER A 263 7.18 -14.61 7.23
N ALA A 264 6.98 -14.27 5.95
CA ALA A 264 6.99 -15.22 4.84
C ALA A 264 8.39 -15.83 4.62
N THR A 265 9.44 -15.00 4.59
CA THR A 265 10.83 -15.45 4.42
C THR A 265 11.30 -16.30 5.61
N LEU A 266 10.98 -15.91 6.85
CA LEU A 266 11.30 -16.72 8.03
C LEU A 266 10.58 -18.07 8.02
N TYR A 267 9.34 -18.10 7.54
CA TYR A 267 8.60 -19.35 7.33
C TYR A 267 9.30 -20.22 6.28
N TRP A 268 9.66 -19.63 5.13
CA TRP A 268 10.31 -20.37 4.05
C TRP A 268 11.67 -20.93 4.44
N ASN A 269 12.51 -20.12 5.09
CA ASN A 269 13.78 -20.56 5.64
C ASN A 269 13.61 -21.82 6.50
N ARG A 270 12.68 -21.80 7.46
CA ARG A 270 12.43 -22.95 8.35
C ARG A 270 11.91 -24.17 7.60
N ARG A 271 11.00 -23.96 6.65
CA ARG A 271 10.42 -25.06 5.87
C ARG A 271 11.47 -25.73 4.99
N MET A 272 12.35 -24.96 4.37
CA MET A 272 13.45 -25.48 3.56
C MET A 272 14.46 -26.28 4.37
N HIS A 273 14.83 -25.81 5.58
CA HIS A 273 15.66 -26.60 6.49
C HIS A 273 15.05 -27.96 6.79
N GLN A 274 13.74 -28.00 7.07
CA GLN A 274 13.04 -29.24 7.38
C GLN A 274 12.90 -30.16 6.16
N PHE A 275 12.60 -29.59 5.00
CA PHE A 275 12.44 -30.32 3.75
C PHE A 275 13.75 -30.98 3.34
N ILE A 276 14.84 -30.23 3.24
CA ILE A 276 16.14 -30.77 2.81
C ILE A 276 16.65 -31.84 3.81
N ALA A 277 16.56 -31.56 5.11
CA ALA A 277 17.04 -32.50 6.12
C ALA A 277 16.26 -33.83 6.14
N HIS A 278 15.00 -33.85 5.68
CA HIS A 278 14.16 -35.06 5.66
C HIS A 278 14.16 -35.75 4.31
N ASP A 279 13.96 -34.99 3.23
CA ASP A 279 13.62 -35.50 1.89
C ASP A 279 14.84 -35.48 0.93
N GLN A 280 15.93 -34.80 1.29
CA GLN A 280 17.17 -34.70 0.49
C GLN A 280 18.42 -34.78 1.41
N PRO A 281 18.59 -35.83 2.23
CA PRO A 281 19.63 -35.91 3.26
C PRO A 281 21.06 -35.88 2.70
N GLU A 282 21.25 -36.17 1.41
CA GLU A 282 22.50 -36.07 0.68
C GLU A 282 22.95 -34.62 0.41
N VAL A 283 22.04 -33.66 0.46
CA VAL A 283 22.33 -32.24 0.23
C VAL A 283 22.74 -31.58 1.55
N ASN A 284 23.88 -30.88 1.55
CA ASN A 284 24.25 -30.04 2.69
C ASN A 284 23.26 -28.88 2.83
N THR A 285 22.36 -29.00 3.81
CA THR A 285 21.27 -28.06 4.04
C THR A 285 21.74 -26.61 4.21
N LYS A 286 22.85 -26.38 4.93
CA LYS A 286 23.33 -25.02 5.21
C LYS A 286 23.88 -24.35 3.97
N ASP A 287 24.70 -25.07 3.21
CA ASP A 287 25.30 -24.53 2.00
C ASP A 287 24.23 -24.29 0.93
N TRP A 288 23.29 -25.23 0.75
CA TRP A 288 22.20 -25.08 -0.21
C TRP A 288 21.30 -23.88 0.09
N ILE A 289 20.88 -23.72 1.35
CA ILE A 289 20.02 -22.60 1.78
C ILE A 289 20.70 -21.25 1.58
N ARG A 290 22.00 -21.17 1.83
CA ARG A 290 22.79 -19.96 1.58
C ARG A 290 22.93 -19.66 0.09
N GLU A 291 23.24 -20.67 -0.72
CA GLU A 291 23.44 -20.51 -2.16
C GLU A 291 22.17 -20.08 -2.88
N HIS A 292 21.01 -20.52 -2.41
CA HIS A 292 19.72 -20.27 -3.04
C HIS A 292 18.91 -19.15 -2.38
N GLY A 293 19.53 -18.38 -1.48
CA GLY A 293 18.91 -17.15 -0.96
C GLY A 293 17.87 -17.32 0.15
N PHE A 294 17.66 -18.54 0.62
CA PHE A 294 16.75 -18.81 1.73
C PHE A 294 17.34 -18.44 3.09
N GLU A 295 18.65 -18.18 3.19
CA GLU A 295 19.29 -17.71 4.43
C GLU A 295 18.77 -16.32 4.79
N PHE A 296 18.25 -16.17 6.01
CA PHE A 296 17.82 -14.87 6.52
C PHE A 296 19.04 -13.99 6.84
N SER A 297 19.58 -13.36 5.80
CA SER A 297 20.72 -12.45 5.87
C SER A 297 20.30 -11.08 5.36
N ILE A 298 20.60 -10.02 6.12
CA ILE A 298 20.33 -8.63 5.72
C ILE A 298 20.97 -8.33 4.37
N ARG A 299 22.14 -8.90 4.08
CA ARG A 299 22.82 -8.70 2.79
C ARG A 299 22.03 -9.26 1.62
N HIS A 300 21.37 -10.40 1.80
CA HIS A 300 20.61 -11.08 0.75
C HIS A 300 19.28 -10.36 0.48
N HIS A 301 18.62 -9.89 1.55
CA HIS A 301 17.33 -9.20 1.47
C HIS A 301 17.45 -7.65 1.43
N ALA A 302 18.67 -7.12 1.32
CA ALA A 302 18.91 -5.68 1.27
C ALA A 302 18.15 -4.99 0.13
N PRO A 303 18.08 -5.54 -1.10
CA PRO A 303 17.30 -4.92 -2.18
C PRO A 303 15.82 -4.75 -1.81
N GLN A 304 15.22 -5.73 -1.13
CA GLN A 304 13.83 -5.71 -0.70
C GLN A 304 13.62 -4.71 0.44
N PHE A 305 14.52 -4.66 1.42
CA PHE A 305 14.45 -3.64 2.47
C PHE A 305 14.62 -2.23 1.92
N ILE A 306 15.54 -2.03 0.98
CA ILE A 306 15.73 -0.75 0.29
C ILE A 306 14.46 -0.41 -0.49
N ALA A 307 13.86 -1.36 -1.22
CA ALA A 307 12.61 -1.13 -1.93
C ALA A 307 11.46 -0.72 -0.99
N ILE A 308 11.34 -1.36 0.18
CA ILE A 308 10.31 -1.05 1.18
C ILE A 308 10.51 0.34 1.80
N VAL A 309 11.75 0.78 2.00
CA VAL A 309 12.06 2.04 2.71
C VAL A 309 12.28 3.22 1.75
N ALA A 310 12.65 2.97 0.49
CA ALA A 310 12.91 4.01 -0.51
C ALA A 310 11.74 4.99 -0.70
N PRO A 311 10.46 4.57 -0.70
CA PRO A 311 9.34 5.50 -0.81
C PRO A 311 9.25 6.48 0.36
N ILE A 312 9.56 6.02 1.57
CA ILE A 312 9.62 6.88 2.76
C ILE A 312 10.75 7.90 2.61
N ILE A 313 11.94 7.46 2.21
CA ILE A 313 13.10 8.34 2.01
C ILE A 313 12.79 9.39 0.93
N ALA A 314 12.18 8.96 -0.19
CA ALA A 314 11.74 9.85 -1.25
C ALA A 314 10.76 10.90 -0.71
N GLY A 315 9.76 10.47 0.07
CA GLY A 315 8.76 11.35 0.69
C GLY A 315 9.31 12.31 1.76
N PHE A 316 10.43 12.00 2.40
CA PHE A 316 11.13 12.94 3.30
C PHE A 316 12.03 13.93 2.55
N SER A 317 12.62 13.50 1.43
CA SER A 317 13.57 14.30 0.65
C SER A 317 12.91 15.34 -0.25
N GLY A 318 11.64 15.15 -0.60
CA GLY A 318 10.89 16.08 -1.43
C GLY A 318 9.44 16.16 -0.99
N GLY A 319 9.06 17.24 -0.31
CA GLY A 319 7.68 17.74 -0.44
C GLY A 319 7.39 17.86 -1.94
N GLY A 320 6.22 17.42 -2.41
CA GLY A 320 5.92 17.26 -3.85
C GLY A 320 6.20 18.52 -4.67
N SER A 321 6.13 19.69 -4.04
CA SER A 321 6.49 20.99 -4.60
C SER A 321 8.00 21.25 -4.80
N ASN A 322 8.89 20.69 -3.99
CA ASN A 322 10.35 20.94 -4.04
C ASN A 322 11.07 20.07 -5.07
N LEU A 323 10.50 18.93 -5.46
CA LEU A 323 11.03 18.09 -6.55
C LEU A 323 10.89 18.76 -7.93
N PHE A 324 9.92 19.67 -8.08
CA PHE A 324 9.66 20.42 -9.32
C PHE A 324 9.69 21.94 -9.11
N GLY A 325 10.23 22.37 -7.97
CA GLY A 325 10.41 23.75 -7.59
C GLY A 325 11.90 24.08 -7.55
N SER A 326 12.50 24.29 -8.72
CA SER A 326 13.69 25.14 -8.79
C SER A 326 13.21 26.59 -8.71
N ASN A 327 13.83 27.38 -7.84
CA ASN A 327 13.85 28.84 -7.94
C ASN A 327 14.13 29.29 -9.37
#